data_AF-A0A0G1RPR6-F1
#
_entry.id   AF-A0A0G1RPR6-F1
#
_cell.length_a   1.000
_cell.length_b   1.000
_cell.length_c   1.000
_cell.angle_alpha   90.00
_cell.angle_beta   90.00
_cell.angle_gamma   90.00
#
_symmetry.space_group_name_H-M   'P 1'
#
loop_
_entity.id
_entity.type
_entity.pdbx_description
1 polymer ?
#
loop_
_entity_poly.entity_id
_entity_poly.type
_entity_poly.pdbx_seq_one_letter_code
_entity_poly.pdbx_strand_id
1 'polypeptide(L)'
;MIQTKYLIIGGGVAGTTAAETIRQNDSEGRIIIVSDEPYRFYSRIMLSKPNWFLGKIPFEKIYLKTPEFYAENKIELLTGKKAIKVFAREKTVALEDGETIIYEKLLLAIGGCARLLAAPGADKKGVYPVRTLDDGKNIIGAVKTAKQAVCVGGGFVSFEMADMLKQAGLEVTVLLREPYYWANLLDEEAGAMIEEVMTKAGTLIFKNEEVLEVLGGESVEAILTKSGKNIPCQIVIAGIGLFCPVDGLRLEGVETKRGIITDEYLETSAKDIWAAGDAAEFQDVILEERPQVGTWANAQAQGRTAGLSMTGKKTKFELLSSYATSGFGLKIAFIGDARPSPDKEIIKRGSKQGGALGRLFLRNNKLIGGILFNRTDELAPLSKLIVSKADLSQNKNNLADPNFDLKQLLESGK
;
A
#
# COMPACT_ATOMS: atom_id res chain seq x y z
N MET A 1 15.32 20.28 -25.30
CA MET A 1 14.10 19.48 -25.06
C MET A 1 14.46 18.01 -25.21
N ILE A 2 14.18 17.21 -24.20
CA ILE A 2 14.39 15.75 -24.26
C ILE A 2 13.17 15.16 -24.95
N GLN A 3 13.36 14.20 -25.86
CA GLN A 3 12.28 13.49 -26.52
C GLN A 3 12.44 11.99 -26.33
N THR A 4 11.34 11.31 -26.01
CA THR A 4 11.32 9.86 -25.80
C THR A 4 10.05 9.24 -26.37
N LYS A 5 10.10 7.96 -26.72
CA LYS A 5 8.92 7.22 -27.12
C LYS A 5 8.07 6.88 -25.89
N TYR A 6 8.71 6.37 -24.84
CA TYR A 6 8.07 6.01 -23.58
C TYR A 6 8.62 6.88 -22.45
N LEU A 7 7.74 7.63 -21.79
CA LEU A 7 8.02 8.36 -20.57
C LEU A 7 7.25 7.75 -19.41
N ILE A 8 7.92 7.50 -18.29
CA ILE A 8 7.33 6.92 -17.09
C ILE A 8 7.63 7.86 -15.93
N ILE A 9 6.59 8.36 -15.26
CA ILE A 9 6.73 9.19 -14.05
C ILE A 9 6.50 8.29 -12.84
N GLY A 10 7.58 8.01 -12.10
CA GLY A 10 7.61 7.17 -10.91
C GLY A 10 8.53 5.95 -11.07
N GLY A 11 9.65 5.94 -10.32
CA GLY A 11 10.64 4.86 -10.30
C GLY A 11 10.30 3.65 -9.40
N GLY A 12 9.05 3.53 -8.96
CA GLY A 12 8.58 2.44 -8.10
C GLY A 12 8.34 1.12 -8.85
N VAL A 13 7.66 0.18 -8.19
CA VAL A 13 7.39 -1.16 -8.75
C VAL A 13 6.57 -1.12 -10.04
N ALA A 14 5.55 -0.27 -10.11
CA ALA A 14 4.70 -0.14 -11.29
C ALA A 14 5.51 0.39 -12.49
N GLY A 15 6.21 1.52 -12.32
CA GLY A 15 6.99 2.14 -13.39
C GLY A 15 8.17 1.28 -13.86
N THR A 16 8.92 0.68 -12.93
CA THR A 16 10.05 -0.20 -13.30
C THR A 16 9.57 -1.48 -13.99
N THR A 17 8.45 -2.07 -13.55
CA THR A 17 7.88 -3.25 -14.21
C THR A 17 7.34 -2.91 -15.60
N ALA A 18 6.74 -1.72 -15.77
CA ALA A 18 6.31 -1.24 -17.07
C ALA A 18 7.49 -1.05 -18.02
N ALA A 19 8.57 -0.42 -17.59
CA ALA A 19 9.78 -0.24 -18.39
C ALA A 19 10.39 -1.58 -18.84
N GLU A 20 10.49 -2.55 -17.93
CA GLU A 20 10.94 -3.91 -18.23
C GLU A 20 10.02 -4.59 -19.26
N THR A 21 8.71 -4.46 -19.09
CA THR A 21 7.72 -5.04 -20.00
C THR A 21 7.75 -4.36 -21.38
N ILE A 22 7.94 -3.05 -21.43
CA ILE A 22 8.08 -2.30 -22.69
C ILE A 22 9.33 -2.79 -23.43
N ARG A 23 10.49 -2.89 -22.76
CA ARG A 23 11.73 -3.34 -23.40
C ARG A 23 11.62 -4.75 -23.98
N GLN A 24 10.87 -5.65 -23.33
CA GLN A 24 10.60 -7.00 -23.84
C GLN A 24 9.76 -7.01 -25.13
N ASN A 25 9.01 -5.94 -25.41
CA ASN A 25 8.08 -5.85 -26.54
C ASN A 25 8.46 -4.79 -27.59
N ASP A 26 9.42 -3.92 -27.28
CA ASP A 26 10.01 -2.93 -28.16
C ASP A 26 11.52 -2.81 -27.86
N SER A 27 12.36 -3.37 -28.74
CA SER A 27 13.81 -3.45 -28.54
C SER A 27 14.55 -2.12 -28.76
N GLU A 28 13.92 -1.17 -29.48
CA GLU A 28 14.58 0.07 -29.94
C GLU A 28 14.01 1.33 -29.31
N GLY A 29 12.73 1.31 -28.87
CA GLY A 29 12.09 2.49 -28.30
C GLY A 29 12.87 3.05 -27.12
N ARG A 30 13.07 4.38 -27.12
CA ARG A 30 13.69 5.10 -25.99
C ARG A 30 12.73 5.09 -24.80
N ILE A 31 13.26 4.75 -23.61
CA ILE A 31 12.50 4.65 -22.35
C ILE A 31 13.18 5.54 -21.33
N ILE A 32 12.43 6.50 -20.77
CA ILE A 32 12.88 7.36 -19.67
C ILE A 32 11.96 7.14 -18.48
N ILE A 33 12.56 6.87 -17.31
CA ILE A 33 11.89 6.88 -16.01
C ILE A 33 12.33 8.13 -15.26
N VAL A 34 11.38 8.96 -14.82
CA VAL A 34 11.63 10.11 -13.93
C VAL A 34 11.18 9.75 -12.52
N SER A 35 12.04 9.96 -11.52
CA SER A 35 11.75 9.68 -10.12
C SER A 35 12.23 10.83 -9.24
N ASP A 36 11.36 11.27 -8.32
CA ASP A 36 11.66 12.33 -7.36
C ASP A 36 12.64 11.87 -6.27
N GLU A 37 12.59 10.59 -5.87
CA GLU A 37 13.60 10.02 -4.98
C GLU A 37 14.98 9.87 -5.68
N PRO A 38 16.10 10.16 -4.99
CA PRO A 38 17.46 10.07 -5.54
C PRO A 38 17.99 8.61 -5.55
N TYR A 39 17.11 7.62 -5.77
CA TYR A 39 17.42 6.20 -5.60
C TYR A 39 16.94 5.37 -6.80
N ARG A 40 17.72 4.32 -7.12
CA ARG A 40 17.28 3.24 -8.02
C ARG A 40 16.19 2.39 -7.37
N PHE A 41 15.46 1.62 -8.18
CA PHE A 41 14.31 0.85 -7.70
C PHE A 41 14.64 -0.08 -6.52
N TYR A 42 13.86 0.08 -5.45
CA TYR A 42 14.00 -0.66 -4.20
C TYR A 42 12.66 -1.18 -3.67
N SER A 43 12.72 -2.14 -2.76
CA SER A 43 11.55 -2.76 -2.13
C SER A 43 11.00 -1.88 -1.01
N ARG A 44 9.89 -1.17 -1.26
CA ARG A 44 9.15 -0.45 -0.20
C ARG A 44 8.58 -1.41 0.85
N ILE A 45 8.29 -2.66 0.48
CA ILE A 45 7.83 -3.68 1.45
C ILE A 45 8.91 -3.95 2.50
N MET A 46 10.19 -3.93 2.11
CA MET A 46 11.28 -4.25 3.04
C MET A 46 11.47 -3.18 4.14
N LEU A 47 10.98 -1.96 3.93
CA LEU A 47 11.01 -0.91 4.95
C LEU A 47 10.27 -1.33 6.22
N SER A 48 9.25 -2.19 6.11
CA SER A 48 8.51 -2.77 7.23
C SER A 48 8.76 -4.27 7.41
N LYS A 49 9.99 -4.74 7.14
CA LYS A 49 10.41 -6.13 7.43
C LYS A 49 11.45 -6.21 8.55
N PRO A 50 11.19 -7.00 9.61
CA PRO A 50 12.08 -7.08 10.78
C PRO A 50 13.53 -7.38 10.44
N ASN A 51 13.79 -8.28 9.48
CA ASN A 51 15.17 -8.66 9.12
C ASN A 51 15.97 -7.50 8.51
N TRP A 52 15.33 -6.64 7.71
CA TRP A 52 15.99 -5.46 7.17
C TRP A 52 16.08 -4.36 8.23
N PHE A 53 14.97 -4.09 8.91
CA PHE A 53 14.85 -3.07 9.94
C PHE A 53 15.86 -3.25 11.09
N LEU A 54 16.06 -4.50 11.54
CA LEU A 54 17.00 -4.84 12.61
C LEU A 54 18.44 -5.08 12.11
N GLY A 55 18.73 -4.80 10.84
CA GLY A 55 20.08 -4.97 10.26
C GLY A 55 20.56 -6.41 10.14
N LYS A 56 19.67 -7.40 10.16
CA LYS A 56 20.00 -8.84 10.01
C LYS A 56 20.35 -9.23 8.57
N ILE A 57 20.00 -8.39 7.61
CA ILE A 57 20.40 -8.53 6.20
C ILE A 57 21.14 -7.27 5.73
N PRO A 58 22.06 -7.39 4.75
CA PRO A 58 22.77 -6.24 4.22
C PRO A 58 21.81 -5.19 3.67
N PHE A 59 22.11 -3.91 3.93
CA PHE A 59 21.30 -2.77 3.47
C PHE A 59 21.00 -2.84 1.97
N GLU A 60 22.01 -3.17 1.16
CA GLU A 60 21.92 -3.27 -0.31
C GLU A 60 20.89 -4.26 -0.84
N LYS A 61 20.45 -5.24 -0.03
CA LYS A 61 19.40 -6.18 -0.42
C LYS A 61 18.03 -5.54 -0.62
N ILE A 62 17.86 -4.27 -0.21
CA ILE A 62 16.63 -3.53 -0.47
C ILE A 62 16.47 -3.16 -1.95
N TYR A 63 17.56 -2.98 -2.70
CA TYR A 63 17.48 -2.62 -4.11
C TYR A 63 17.20 -3.85 -4.98
N LEU A 64 16.23 -3.71 -5.87
CA LEU A 64 15.73 -4.84 -6.67
C LEU A 64 16.29 -4.89 -8.10
N LYS A 65 16.87 -3.79 -8.57
CA LYS A 65 17.50 -3.68 -9.91
C LYS A 65 18.84 -2.99 -9.78
N THR A 66 19.89 -3.59 -10.36
CA THR A 66 21.25 -3.05 -10.33
C THR A 66 21.42 -1.92 -11.36
N PRO A 67 22.47 -1.09 -11.27
CA PRO A 67 22.79 -0.14 -12.33
C PRO A 67 22.93 -0.80 -13.73
N GLU A 68 23.51 -2.00 -13.78
CA GLU A 68 23.72 -2.77 -15.01
C GLU A 68 22.39 -3.14 -15.68
N PHE A 69 21.35 -3.47 -14.90
CA PHE A 69 20.02 -3.73 -15.44
C PHE A 69 19.50 -2.57 -16.30
N TYR A 70 19.67 -1.31 -15.84
CA TYR A 70 19.22 -0.14 -16.58
C TYR A 70 20.04 0.07 -17.86
N ALA A 71 21.37 -0.14 -17.79
CA ALA A 71 22.26 -0.03 -18.94
C ALA A 71 21.96 -1.10 -20.02
N GLU A 72 21.87 -2.37 -19.61
CA GLU A 72 21.60 -3.51 -20.49
C GLU A 72 20.23 -3.40 -21.17
N ASN A 73 19.23 -2.88 -20.45
CA ASN A 73 17.89 -2.69 -21.00
C ASN A 73 17.71 -1.33 -21.69
N LYS A 74 18.76 -0.50 -21.83
CA LYS A 74 18.67 0.84 -22.42
C LYS A 74 17.51 1.66 -21.81
N ILE A 75 17.45 1.71 -20.48
CA ILE A 75 16.46 2.48 -19.71
C ILE A 75 17.19 3.64 -19.04
N GLU A 76 16.81 4.87 -19.38
CA GLU A 76 17.34 6.07 -18.74
C GLU A 76 16.55 6.33 -17.45
N LEU A 77 17.23 6.25 -16.30
CA LEU A 77 16.64 6.57 -15.00
C LEU A 77 17.12 7.94 -14.54
N LEU A 78 16.21 8.90 -14.50
CA LEU A 78 16.43 10.25 -13.98
C LEU A 78 15.93 10.32 -12.53
N THR A 79 16.82 10.09 -11.57
CA THR A 79 16.53 10.17 -10.13
C THR A 79 16.69 11.58 -9.58
N GLY A 80 16.02 11.92 -8.49
CA GLY A 80 16.09 13.26 -7.89
C GLY A 80 15.44 14.35 -8.76
N LYS A 81 14.58 13.98 -9.73
CA LYS A 81 13.89 14.90 -10.61
C LYS A 81 12.38 14.75 -10.43
N LYS A 82 11.69 15.84 -10.10
CA LYS A 82 10.24 15.83 -9.92
C LYS A 82 9.50 16.35 -11.15
N ALA A 83 8.55 15.57 -11.66
CA ALA A 83 7.56 16.08 -12.58
C ALA A 83 6.53 16.94 -11.84
N ILE A 84 6.23 18.13 -12.37
CA ILE A 84 5.31 19.09 -11.74
C ILE A 84 4.06 19.36 -12.56
N LYS A 85 4.11 19.11 -13.88
CA LYS A 85 2.98 19.35 -14.78
C LYS A 85 3.00 18.46 -16.01
N VAL A 86 1.84 17.91 -16.36
CA VAL A 86 1.57 17.16 -17.59
C VAL A 86 0.65 17.98 -18.47
N PHE A 87 1.09 18.18 -19.72
CA PHE A 87 0.35 18.85 -20.78
C PHE A 87 -0.08 17.79 -21.80
N ALA A 88 -1.27 17.22 -21.61
CA ALA A 88 -1.70 16.05 -22.37
C ALA A 88 -1.86 16.32 -23.88
N ARG A 89 -2.29 17.53 -24.27
CA ARG A 89 -2.50 17.91 -25.68
C ARG A 89 -1.18 18.08 -26.42
N GLU A 90 -0.22 18.70 -25.77
CA GLU A 90 1.12 19.00 -26.27
C GLU A 90 2.05 17.77 -26.16
N LYS A 91 1.63 16.72 -25.44
CA LYS A 91 2.41 15.54 -25.09
C LYS A 91 3.76 15.89 -24.44
N THR A 92 3.70 16.76 -23.44
CA THR A 92 4.90 17.17 -22.69
C THR A 92 4.71 17.05 -21.18
N VAL A 93 5.83 16.82 -20.48
CA VAL A 93 5.92 16.87 -19.02
C VAL A 93 6.98 17.90 -18.64
N ALA A 94 6.61 18.84 -17.77
CA ALA A 94 7.53 19.80 -17.18
C ALA A 94 8.05 19.29 -15.84
N LEU A 95 9.36 19.46 -15.63
CA LEU A 95 10.05 19.11 -14.40
C LEU A 95 10.29 20.36 -13.53
N GLU A 96 10.55 20.15 -12.24
CA GLU A 96 10.76 21.24 -11.27
C GLU A 96 12.02 22.08 -11.54
N ASP A 97 13.01 21.51 -12.23
CA ASP A 97 14.26 22.16 -12.62
C ASP A 97 14.13 23.00 -13.91
N GLY A 98 12.92 23.08 -14.48
CA GLY A 98 12.62 23.81 -15.71
C GLY A 98 12.82 22.99 -16.99
N GLU A 99 13.33 21.75 -16.92
CA GLU A 99 13.40 20.88 -18.09
C GLU A 99 12.00 20.44 -18.55
N THR A 100 11.89 20.17 -19.85
CA THR A 100 10.66 19.64 -20.46
C THR A 100 10.98 18.41 -21.30
N ILE A 101 10.19 17.36 -21.11
CA ILE A 101 10.28 16.09 -21.84
C ILE A 101 9.05 15.93 -22.74
N ILE A 102 9.28 15.75 -24.04
CA ILE A 102 8.26 15.35 -25.03
C ILE A 102 8.17 13.83 -25.05
N TYR A 103 6.94 13.30 -25.05
CA TYR A 103 6.68 11.86 -25.09
C TYR A 103 5.78 11.46 -26.26
N GLU A 104 5.90 10.22 -26.75
CA GLU A 104 4.85 9.63 -27.58
C GLU A 104 3.77 8.95 -26.72
N LYS A 105 4.20 8.24 -25.67
CA LYS A 105 3.38 7.51 -24.69
C LYS A 105 3.85 7.78 -23.26
N LEU A 106 2.90 8.07 -22.36
CA LEU A 106 3.17 8.42 -20.97
C LEU A 106 2.54 7.42 -19.99
N LEU A 107 3.30 6.98 -18.99
CA LEU A 107 2.77 6.26 -17.83
C LEU A 107 2.92 7.11 -16.56
N LEU A 108 1.80 7.31 -15.87
CA LEU A 108 1.73 7.91 -14.54
C LEU A 108 1.76 6.83 -13.47
N ALA A 109 2.95 6.53 -12.95
CA ALA A 109 3.21 5.54 -11.91
C ALA A 109 3.65 6.20 -10.58
N ILE A 110 3.02 7.34 -10.26
CA ILE A 110 3.43 8.24 -9.17
C ILE A 110 3.21 7.68 -7.76
N GLY A 111 2.48 6.56 -7.64
CA GLY A 111 2.22 5.91 -6.36
C GLY A 111 1.43 6.78 -5.36
N GLY A 112 1.60 6.51 -4.06
CA GLY A 112 1.04 7.31 -2.97
C GLY A 112 2.09 7.95 -2.04
N CYS A 113 1.66 8.94 -1.27
CA CYS A 113 2.42 9.64 -0.24
C CYS A 113 1.85 9.34 1.15
N ALA A 114 2.73 9.30 2.17
CA ALA A 114 2.30 9.23 3.57
C ALA A 114 1.59 10.51 4.00
N ARG A 115 0.49 10.35 4.74
CA ARG A 115 -0.12 11.47 5.45
C ARG A 115 0.81 11.86 6.60
N LEU A 116 1.22 13.12 6.61
CA LEU A 116 2.03 13.68 7.69
C LEU A 116 1.17 13.95 8.92
N LEU A 117 1.76 13.81 10.09
CA LEU A 117 1.10 14.15 11.35
C LEU A 117 0.82 15.67 11.37
N ALA A 118 -0.45 16.05 11.48
CA ALA A 118 -0.87 17.44 11.54
C ALA A 118 -1.07 17.86 13.01
N ALA A 119 0.02 18.21 13.69
CA ALA A 119 0.02 18.74 15.04
C ALA A 119 1.17 19.75 15.21
N PRO A 120 1.05 20.74 16.12
CA PRO A 120 2.18 21.59 16.48
C PRO A 120 3.40 20.74 16.87
N GLY A 121 4.57 21.08 16.32
CA GLY A 121 5.82 20.36 16.56
C GLY A 121 6.02 19.06 15.77
N ALA A 122 5.10 18.66 14.88
CA ALA A 122 5.21 17.43 14.10
C ALA A 122 6.38 17.43 13.07
N ASP A 123 7.05 18.56 12.89
CA ASP A 123 8.25 18.75 12.06
C ASP A 123 9.57 18.48 12.82
N LYS A 124 9.51 18.19 14.13
CA LYS A 124 10.68 17.86 14.96
C LYS A 124 11.39 16.58 14.49
N LYS A 125 12.70 16.52 14.72
CA LYS A 125 13.50 15.29 14.54
C LYS A 125 12.93 14.19 15.45
N GLY A 126 12.79 12.98 14.92
CA GLY A 126 12.18 11.85 15.64
C GLY A 126 10.71 11.62 15.29
N VAL A 127 10.06 12.52 14.55
CA VAL A 127 8.73 12.30 13.97
C VAL A 127 8.88 11.80 12.54
N TYR A 128 8.41 10.59 12.25
CA TYR A 128 8.64 9.92 10.98
C TYR A 128 7.34 9.45 10.33
N PRO A 129 7.08 9.81 9.06
CA PRO A 129 6.25 8.96 8.21
C PRO A 129 7.00 7.65 7.90
N VAL A 130 6.33 6.71 7.23
CA VAL A 130 6.99 5.50 6.69
C VAL A 130 6.55 5.28 5.25
N ARG A 131 7.35 5.77 4.31
CA ARG A 131 7.10 5.58 2.88
C ARG A 131 8.36 5.47 2.03
N THR A 132 9.35 6.31 2.29
CA THR A 132 10.58 6.44 1.50
C THR A 132 11.73 5.65 2.10
N LEU A 133 12.80 5.46 1.32
CA LEU A 133 14.02 4.84 1.81
C LEU A 133 14.68 5.69 2.91
N ASP A 134 14.56 7.01 2.82
CA ASP A 134 15.10 7.94 3.81
C ASP A 134 14.33 7.87 5.12
N ASP A 135 13.01 7.70 5.10
CA ASP A 135 12.22 7.40 6.29
C ASP A 135 12.77 6.16 7.01
N GLY A 136 12.98 5.07 6.26
CA GLY A 136 13.53 3.83 6.79
C GLY A 136 14.93 4.01 7.40
N LYS A 137 15.84 4.71 6.70
CA LYS A 137 17.19 5.02 7.21
C LYS A 137 17.13 5.83 8.50
N ASN A 138 16.28 6.85 8.54
CA ASN A 138 16.15 7.75 9.68
C ASN A 138 15.60 7.00 10.91
N ILE A 139 14.58 6.16 10.73
CA ILE A 139 14.03 5.35 11.82
C ILE A 139 15.07 4.35 12.33
N ILE A 140 15.77 3.62 11.44
CA ILE A 140 16.84 2.69 11.83
C ILE A 140 17.96 3.41 12.59
N GLY A 141 18.29 4.64 12.19
CA GLY A 141 19.23 5.50 12.92
C GLY A 141 18.75 5.82 14.33
N ALA A 142 17.50 6.28 14.46
CA ALA A 142 16.90 6.68 15.74
C ALA A 142 16.75 5.50 16.72
N VAL A 143 16.43 4.30 16.23
CA VAL A 143 16.26 3.08 17.03
C VAL A 143 17.52 2.71 17.81
N LYS A 144 18.72 3.12 17.35
CA LYS A 144 19.98 2.80 18.03
C LYS A 144 20.13 3.44 19.41
N THR A 145 19.45 4.55 19.65
CA THR A 145 19.59 5.33 20.89
C THR A 145 18.27 5.57 21.62
N ALA A 146 17.14 5.46 20.91
CA ALA A 146 15.81 5.60 21.50
C ALA A 146 15.47 4.44 22.44
N LYS A 147 14.68 4.75 23.47
CA LYS A 147 14.12 3.77 24.40
C LYS A 147 12.60 3.64 24.29
N GLN A 148 11.94 4.74 23.90
CA GLN A 148 10.49 4.87 23.89
C GLN A 148 10.00 5.39 22.54
N ALA A 149 8.98 4.73 21.99
CA ALA A 149 8.36 5.10 20.73
C ALA A 149 6.83 5.19 20.85
N VAL A 150 6.24 6.14 20.13
CA VAL A 150 4.80 6.29 19.97
C VAL A 150 4.41 6.02 18.51
N CYS A 151 3.55 5.04 18.27
CA CYS A 151 2.92 4.81 16.98
C CYS A 151 1.54 5.48 16.94
N VAL A 152 1.33 6.41 16.01
CA VAL A 152 0.07 7.14 15.85
C VAL A 152 -0.73 6.53 14.70
N GLY A 153 -1.98 6.15 14.99
CA GLY A 153 -2.94 5.62 14.04
C GLY A 153 -3.06 4.10 14.10
N GLY A 154 -4.27 3.58 13.83
CA GLY A 154 -4.56 2.15 13.81
C GLY A 154 -4.38 1.51 12.44
N GLY A 155 -3.35 1.89 11.66
CA GLY A 155 -3.11 1.39 10.29
C GLY A 155 -2.19 0.17 10.21
N PHE A 156 -2.03 -0.40 9.00
CA PHE A 156 -1.07 -1.49 8.71
C PHE A 156 0.36 -1.13 9.07
N VAL A 157 0.81 0.05 8.62
CA VAL A 157 2.14 0.56 8.92
C VAL A 157 2.36 0.68 10.42
N SER A 158 1.40 1.24 11.16
CA SER A 158 1.50 1.39 12.62
C SER A 158 1.61 0.03 13.32
N PHE A 159 0.86 -0.98 12.86
CA PHE A 159 0.89 -2.34 13.42
C PHE A 159 2.25 -3.00 13.19
N GLU A 160 2.74 -2.98 11.95
CA GLU A 160 4.04 -3.57 11.58
C GLU A 160 5.20 -2.84 12.28
N MET A 161 5.14 -1.50 12.36
CA MET A 161 6.15 -0.69 13.04
C MET A 161 6.16 -0.92 14.54
N ALA A 162 4.99 -1.02 15.19
CA ALA A 162 4.92 -1.33 16.61
C ALA A 162 5.59 -2.69 16.91
N ASP A 163 5.32 -3.72 16.10
CA ASP A 163 5.95 -5.04 16.25
C ASP A 163 7.48 -4.96 16.09
N MET A 164 7.96 -4.28 15.05
CA MET A 164 9.40 -4.13 14.81
C MET A 164 10.11 -3.31 15.89
N LEU A 165 9.50 -2.24 16.40
CA LEU A 165 10.06 -1.44 17.50
C LEU A 165 10.11 -2.24 18.80
N LYS A 166 9.10 -3.07 19.07
CA LYS A 166 9.13 -4.03 20.19
C LYS A 166 10.25 -5.06 20.02
N GLN A 167 10.43 -5.62 18.82
CA GLN A 167 11.54 -6.54 18.54
C GLN A 167 12.92 -5.85 18.64
N ALA A 168 12.99 -4.55 18.40
CA ALA A 168 14.19 -3.74 18.62
C ALA A 168 14.44 -3.39 20.10
N GLY A 169 13.55 -3.81 21.02
CA GLY A 169 13.70 -3.61 22.46
C GLY A 169 13.14 -2.31 23.02
N LEU A 170 12.37 -1.55 22.23
CA LEU A 170 11.77 -0.30 22.71
C LEU A 170 10.49 -0.54 23.52
N GLU A 171 10.20 0.38 24.42
CA GLU A 171 8.86 0.58 24.97
C GLU A 171 7.99 1.24 23.91
N VAL A 172 6.86 0.62 23.56
CA VAL A 172 6.00 1.11 22.48
C VAL A 172 4.63 1.44 23.04
N THR A 173 4.17 2.64 22.71
CA THR A 173 2.80 3.09 22.93
C THR A 173 2.12 3.31 21.58
N VAL A 174 0.87 2.89 21.44
CA VAL A 174 0.05 3.13 20.26
C VAL A 174 -1.11 4.06 20.62
N LEU A 175 -1.28 5.13 19.84
CA LEU A 175 -2.42 6.04 19.93
C LEU A 175 -3.42 5.72 18.81
N LEU A 176 -4.62 5.34 19.20
CA LEU A 176 -5.73 5.07 18.29
C LEU A 176 -6.80 6.14 18.49
N ARG A 177 -7.14 6.86 17.43
CA ARG A 177 -8.28 7.77 17.45
C ARG A 177 -9.60 6.99 17.52
N GLU A 178 -9.62 5.80 16.94
CA GLU A 178 -10.76 4.90 16.90
C GLU A 178 -10.94 4.12 18.21
N PRO A 179 -12.15 3.58 18.50
CA PRO A 179 -12.43 2.81 19.71
C PRO A 179 -11.76 1.43 19.73
N TYR A 180 -11.34 0.94 18.57
CA TYR A 180 -10.56 -0.28 18.41
C TYR A 180 -9.73 -0.29 17.11
N TYR A 181 -8.74 -1.18 17.04
CA TYR A 181 -7.83 -1.29 15.89
C TYR A 181 -8.57 -1.60 14.57
N TRP A 182 -8.26 -0.89 13.48
CA TRP A 182 -8.93 -0.98 12.17
C TRP A 182 -10.47 -0.88 12.21
N ALA A 183 -11.03 0.02 13.03
CA ALA A 183 -12.49 0.17 13.14
C ALA A 183 -13.25 0.44 11.82
N ASN A 184 -12.58 0.97 10.79
CA ASN A 184 -13.17 1.18 9.46
C ASN A 184 -13.29 -0.12 8.62
N LEU A 185 -12.63 -1.20 9.02
CA LEU A 185 -12.58 -2.47 8.28
C LEU A 185 -13.07 -3.66 9.11
N LEU A 186 -12.91 -3.60 10.43
CA LEU A 186 -13.17 -4.69 11.35
C LEU A 186 -14.39 -4.44 12.24
N ASP A 187 -14.95 -5.53 12.76
CA ASP A 187 -15.77 -5.48 13.95
C ASP A 187 -14.91 -5.46 15.22
N GLU A 188 -15.54 -5.13 16.34
CA GLU A 188 -14.87 -5.01 17.65
C GLU A 188 -14.18 -6.30 18.09
N GLU A 189 -14.75 -7.46 17.77
CA GLU A 189 -14.16 -8.76 18.11
C GLU A 189 -12.79 -8.96 17.41
N ALA A 190 -12.72 -8.67 16.11
CA ALA A 190 -11.48 -8.76 15.35
C ALA A 190 -10.46 -7.68 15.76
N GLY A 191 -10.91 -6.45 16.04
CA GLY A 191 -10.05 -5.39 16.58
C GLY A 191 -9.43 -5.76 17.93
N ALA A 192 -10.25 -6.32 18.84
CA ALA A 192 -9.78 -6.77 20.14
C ALA A 192 -8.75 -7.91 20.06
N MET A 193 -8.81 -8.76 19.03
CA MET A 193 -7.80 -9.80 18.81
C MET A 193 -6.42 -9.20 18.51
N ILE A 194 -6.37 -8.09 17.77
CA ILE A 194 -5.13 -7.34 17.49
C ILE A 194 -4.60 -6.70 18.78
N GLU A 195 -5.47 -5.99 19.51
CA GLU A 195 -5.10 -5.31 20.75
C GLU A 195 -4.57 -6.29 21.80
N GLU A 196 -5.15 -7.48 21.89
CA GLU A 196 -4.74 -8.52 22.84
C GLU A 196 -3.33 -9.04 22.55
N VAL A 197 -2.97 -9.32 21.28
CA VAL A 197 -1.61 -9.78 20.95
C VAL A 197 -0.58 -8.67 21.15
N MET A 198 -0.91 -7.42 20.84
CA MET A 198 -0.04 -6.27 21.06
C MET A 198 0.20 -6.02 22.55
N THR A 199 -0.85 -6.07 23.36
CA THR A 199 -0.77 -5.87 24.82
C THR A 199 -0.01 -7.01 25.50
N LYS A 200 -0.24 -8.26 25.08
CA LYS A 200 0.52 -9.43 25.56
C LYS A 200 2.03 -9.30 25.27
N ALA A 201 2.40 -8.64 24.18
CA ALA A 201 3.79 -8.34 23.85
C ALA A 201 4.34 -7.09 24.58
N GLY A 202 3.56 -6.47 25.48
CA GLY A 202 3.97 -5.31 26.26
C GLY A 202 3.92 -4.00 25.48
N THR A 203 2.97 -3.87 24.54
CA THR A 203 2.61 -2.58 23.91
C THR A 203 1.49 -1.92 24.72
N LEU A 204 1.62 -0.63 25.00
CA LEU A 204 0.54 0.16 25.60
C LEU A 204 -0.37 0.70 24.49
N ILE A 205 -1.69 0.63 24.66
CA ILE A 205 -2.65 1.12 23.68
C ILE A 205 -3.58 2.13 24.33
N PHE A 206 -3.58 3.36 23.83
CA PHE A 206 -4.56 4.39 24.19
C PHE A 206 -5.57 4.54 23.06
N LYS A 207 -6.83 4.24 23.36
CA LYS A 207 -7.96 4.29 22.42
C LYS A 207 -8.74 5.59 22.59
N ASN A 208 -9.42 6.02 21.54
CA ASN A 208 -10.06 7.34 21.48
C ASN A 208 -9.11 8.47 21.87
N GLU A 209 -7.84 8.35 21.48
CA GLU A 209 -6.78 9.27 21.85
C GLU A 209 -6.12 9.87 20.60
N GLU A 210 -5.93 11.18 20.61
CA GLU A 210 -5.32 11.92 19.52
C GLU A 210 -4.15 12.75 20.03
N VAL A 211 -3.15 12.96 19.17
CA VAL A 211 -2.06 13.90 19.44
C VAL A 211 -2.63 15.32 19.46
N LEU A 212 -2.33 16.07 20.52
CA LEU A 212 -2.55 17.51 20.60
C LEU A 212 -1.31 18.26 20.13
N GLU A 213 -0.13 17.88 20.63
CA GLU A 213 1.14 18.53 20.34
C GLU A 213 2.32 17.55 20.48
N VAL A 214 3.36 17.75 19.66
CA VAL A 214 4.66 17.08 19.80
C VAL A 214 5.62 18.00 20.56
N LEU A 215 5.98 17.59 21.77
CA LEU A 215 6.81 18.35 22.71
C LEU A 215 8.31 18.07 22.51
N GLY A 216 9.14 19.03 22.90
CA GLY A 216 10.60 18.96 22.86
C GLY A 216 11.23 20.19 22.19
N GLY A 217 12.57 20.20 22.13
CA GLY A 217 13.35 21.20 21.39
C GLY A 217 13.40 20.92 19.89
N GLU A 218 14.60 20.72 19.33
CA GLU A 218 14.76 20.28 17.93
C GLU A 218 14.27 18.85 17.68
N SER A 219 14.30 18.01 18.71
CA SER A 219 13.91 16.61 18.68
C SER A 219 12.70 16.37 19.57
N VAL A 220 11.88 15.37 19.24
CA VAL A 220 10.77 14.95 20.08
C VAL A 220 11.27 14.39 21.41
N GLU A 221 10.61 14.81 22.49
CA GLU A 221 10.83 14.29 23.84
C GLU A 221 9.56 13.66 24.43
N ALA A 222 8.38 14.11 23.98
CA ALA A 222 7.10 13.56 24.38
C ALA A 222 5.95 13.94 23.42
N ILE A 223 4.84 13.22 23.56
CA ILE A 223 3.54 13.58 22.98
C ILE A 223 2.61 14.09 24.07
N LEU A 224 2.02 15.26 23.86
CA LEU A 224 0.83 15.71 24.59
C LEU A 224 -0.41 15.25 23.83
N THR A 225 -1.31 14.54 24.49
CA THR A 225 -2.57 14.08 23.88
C THR A 225 -3.72 15.05 24.15
N LYS A 226 -4.81 14.95 23.38
CA LYS A 226 -6.01 15.79 23.58
C LYS A 226 -6.67 15.57 24.94
N SER A 227 -6.53 14.39 25.54
CA SER A 227 -7.00 14.13 26.91
C SER A 227 -6.08 14.69 28.01
N GLY A 228 -4.95 15.31 27.64
CA GLY A 228 -3.98 15.90 28.57
C GLY A 228 -2.89 14.96 29.08
N LYS A 229 -2.76 13.75 28.51
CA LYS A 229 -1.67 12.83 28.87
C LYS A 229 -0.36 13.30 28.25
N ASN A 230 0.71 13.21 29.03
CA ASN A 230 2.07 13.43 28.57
C ASN A 230 2.77 12.07 28.45
N ILE A 231 3.17 11.70 27.23
CA ILE A 231 3.75 10.40 26.90
C ILE A 231 5.19 10.60 26.43
N PRO A 232 6.21 10.29 27.25
CA PRO A 232 7.61 10.42 26.86
C PRO A 232 7.97 9.50 25.69
N CYS A 233 8.68 10.04 24.69
CA CYS A 233 9.15 9.29 23.53
C CYS A 233 10.26 10.02 22.78
N GLN A 234 11.12 9.25 22.10
CA GLN A 234 12.15 9.80 21.19
C GLN A 234 11.84 9.50 19.72
N ILE A 235 10.84 8.65 19.47
CA ILE A 235 10.38 8.27 18.13
C ILE A 235 8.86 8.39 18.10
N VAL A 236 8.34 9.04 17.07
CA VAL A 236 6.92 9.09 16.74
C VAL A 236 6.75 8.56 15.32
N ILE A 237 6.00 7.46 15.15
CA ILE A 237 5.67 6.90 13.84
C ILE A 237 4.27 7.34 13.45
N ALA A 238 4.15 8.10 12.36
CA ALA A 238 2.87 8.53 11.80
C ALA A 238 2.32 7.47 10.82
N GLY A 239 1.58 6.49 11.34
CA GLY A 239 0.93 5.43 10.58
C GLY A 239 -0.53 5.73 10.20
N ILE A 240 -0.82 6.97 9.80
CA ILE A 240 -2.18 7.52 9.64
C ILE A 240 -2.73 7.48 8.20
N GLY A 241 -2.15 6.64 7.35
CA GLY A 241 -2.63 6.34 6.00
C GLY A 241 -1.84 6.99 4.88
N LEU A 242 -2.17 6.58 3.65
CA LEU A 242 -1.60 7.09 2.41
C LEU A 242 -2.65 7.89 1.63
N PHE A 243 -2.20 8.72 0.71
CA PHE A 243 -3.04 9.36 -0.30
C PHE A 243 -2.32 9.41 -1.64
N CYS A 244 -3.08 9.45 -2.73
CA CYS A 244 -2.50 9.68 -4.06
C CYS A 244 -2.23 11.19 -4.22
N PRO A 245 -1.00 11.61 -4.56
CA PRO A 245 -0.64 13.03 -4.67
C PRO A 245 -1.08 13.62 -6.02
N VAL A 246 -2.32 13.37 -6.45
CA VAL A 246 -2.84 13.89 -7.73
C VAL A 246 -2.80 15.41 -7.80
N ASP A 247 -2.93 16.11 -6.67
CA ASP A 247 -2.84 17.57 -6.60
C ASP A 247 -1.38 18.08 -6.72
N GLY A 248 -0.40 17.22 -6.43
CA GLY A 248 1.02 17.56 -6.48
C GLY A 248 1.62 17.53 -7.89
N LEU A 249 0.93 16.92 -8.85
CA LEU A 249 1.27 16.89 -10.27
C LEU A 249 0.08 17.46 -11.05
N ARG A 250 0.24 18.62 -11.69
CA ARG A 250 -0.86 19.21 -12.46
C ARG A 250 -1.14 18.36 -13.71
N LEU A 251 -2.26 17.63 -13.70
CA LEU A 251 -2.66 16.69 -14.76
C LEU A 251 -3.68 17.33 -15.72
N GLU A 252 -3.26 18.25 -16.58
CA GLU A 252 -4.18 18.93 -17.49
C GLU A 252 -4.69 17.99 -18.59
N GLY A 253 -6.02 17.79 -18.63
CA GLY A 253 -6.69 16.93 -19.60
C GLY A 253 -6.83 15.47 -19.17
N VAL A 254 -6.44 15.12 -17.93
CA VAL A 254 -6.60 13.78 -17.36
C VAL A 254 -7.63 13.82 -16.24
N GLU A 255 -8.64 12.95 -16.29
CA GLU A 255 -9.66 12.84 -15.27
C GLU A 255 -9.11 12.22 -13.99
N THR A 256 -9.42 12.86 -12.85
CA THR A 256 -9.01 12.40 -11.52
C THR A 256 -10.20 12.47 -10.56
N LYS A 257 -10.16 11.62 -9.53
CA LYS A 257 -11.10 11.66 -8.40
C LYS A 257 -10.35 11.36 -7.10
N ARG A 258 -10.33 10.09 -6.65
CA ARG A 258 -9.46 9.68 -5.53
C ARG A 258 -8.07 9.31 -6.03
N GLY A 259 -8.01 8.82 -7.26
CA GLY A 259 -6.78 8.63 -8.03
C GLY A 259 -6.96 9.12 -9.46
N ILE A 260 -6.04 8.69 -10.32
CA ILE A 260 -6.13 8.89 -11.77
C ILE A 260 -7.09 7.83 -12.31
N ILE A 261 -8.18 8.27 -12.94
CA ILE A 261 -9.23 7.35 -13.42
C ILE A 261 -8.71 6.63 -14.66
N THR A 262 -8.85 5.30 -14.68
CA THR A 262 -8.53 4.49 -15.86
C THR A 262 -9.66 3.55 -16.27
N ASP A 263 -9.61 3.09 -17.52
CA ASP A 263 -10.39 1.96 -18.01
C ASP A 263 -9.76 0.61 -17.56
N GLU A 264 -10.30 -0.51 -18.06
CA GLU A 264 -9.81 -1.85 -17.75
C GLU A 264 -8.45 -2.18 -18.39
N TYR A 265 -7.92 -1.31 -19.25
CA TYR A 265 -6.62 -1.42 -19.91
C TYR A 265 -5.57 -0.47 -19.31
N LEU A 266 -5.96 0.22 -18.23
CA LEU A 266 -5.19 1.24 -17.51
C LEU A 266 -4.97 2.54 -18.33
N GLU A 267 -5.75 2.75 -19.38
CA GLU A 267 -5.76 4.00 -20.16
C GLU A 267 -6.53 5.07 -19.39
N THR A 268 -6.00 6.29 -19.37
CA THR A 268 -6.69 7.45 -18.79
C THR A 268 -7.66 8.07 -19.80
N SER A 269 -8.38 9.13 -19.40
CA SER A 269 -9.20 9.92 -20.32
C SER A 269 -8.40 10.61 -21.45
N ALA A 270 -7.09 10.75 -21.28
CA ALA A 270 -6.20 11.35 -22.27
C ALA A 270 -5.52 10.29 -23.14
N LYS A 271 -5.54 10.50 -24.46
CA LYS A 271 -4.92 9.60 -25.43
C LYS A 271 -3.42 9.45 -25.16
N ASP A 272 -2.93 8.21 -25.28
CA ASP A 272 -1.53 7.84 -25.09
C ASP A 272 -0.99 8.11 -23.67
N ILE A 273 -1.89 8.19 -22.67
CA ILE A 273 -1.55 8.32 -21.25
C ILE A 273 -2.22 7.19 -20.46
N TRP A 274 -1.41 6.46 -19.69
CA TRP A 274 -1.81 5.39 -18.79
C TRP A 274 -1.51 5.78 -17.33
N ALA A 275 -2.16 5.12 -16.37
CA ALA A 275 -1.80 5.21 -14.95
C ALA A 275 -1.73 3.83 -14.30
N ALA A 276 -0.81 3.63 -13.36
CA ALA A 276 -0.60 2.34 -12.70
C ALA A 276 -0.10 2.49 -11.25
N GLY A 277 -0.29 1.44 -10.46
CA GLY A 277 0.07 1.37 -9.05
C GLY A 277 -0.93 2.08 -8.15
N ASP A 278 -0.47 2.47 -6.95
CA ASP A 278 -1.32 3.09 -5.91
C ASP A 278 -2.07 4.35 -6.41
N ALA A 279 -1.62 4.97 -7.50
CA ALA A 279 -2.22 6.16 -8.06
C ALA A 279 -3.45 5.89 -8.93
N ALA A 280 -3.61 4.69 -9.47
CA ALA A 280 -4.68 4.33 -10.40
C ALA A 280 -6.00 4.04 -9.66
N GLU A 281 -7.06 4.72 -10.08
CA GLU A 281 -8.46 4.36 -9.80
C GLU A 281 -8.98 3.57 -11.01
N PHE A 282 -8.73 2.27 -11.01
CA PHE A 282 -8.85 1.40 -12.17
C PHE A 282 -10.19 0.66 -12.23
N GLN A 283 -10.63 0.27 -13.42
CA GLN A 283 -11.80 -0.60 -13.58
C GLN A 283 -11.42 -2.05 -13.27
N ASP A 284 -11.84 -2.56 -12.11
CA ASP A 284 -11.69 -3.96 -11.72
C ASP A 284 -12.78 -4.79 -12.41
N VAL A 285 -12.38 -5.69 -13.31
CA VAL A 285 -13.33 -6.52 -14.07
C VAL A 285 -13.82 -7.75 -13.31
N ILE A 286 -13.14 -8.13 -12.22
CA ILE A 286 -13.52 -9.27 -11.37
C ILE A 286 -14.64 -8.81 -10.43
N LEU A 287 -14.41 -7.70 -9.73
CA LEU A 287 -15.36 -7.14 -8.76
C LEU A 287 -16.38 -6.18 -9.37
N GLU A 288 -16.16 -5.75 -10.63
CA GLU A 288 -17.00 -4.79 -11.34
C GLU A 288 -17.10 -3.43 -10.61
N GLU A 289 -15.98 -3.02 -9.98
CA GLU A 289 -15.86 -1.79 -9.21
C GLU A 289 -14.71 -0.91 -9.73
N ARG A 290 -14.61 0.31 -9.20
CA ARG A 290 -13.45 1.20 -9.41
C ARG A 290 -12.67 1.41 -8.12
N PRO A 291 -11.88 0.43 -7.66
CA PRO A 291 -11.06 0.59 -6.48
C PRO A 291 -9.79 1.40 -6.79
N GLN A 292 -9.18 1.92 -5.73
CA GLN A 292 -7.79 2.33 -5.70
C GLN A 292 -7.09 1.40 -4.70
N VAL A 293 -6.08 0.67 -5.15
CA VAL A 293 -5.45 -0.41 -4.37
C VAL A 293 -3.96 -0.13 -4.19
N GLY A 294 -3.52 -0.06 -2.93
CA GLY A 294 -2.13 0.23 -2.56
C GLY A 294 -1.31 -1.01 -2.21
N THR A 295 -1.42 -2.10 -2.98
CA THR A 295 -0.63 -3.33 -2.74
C THR A 295 0.45 -3.52 -3.81
N TRP A 296 1.60 -4.03 -3.39
CA TRP A 296 2.73 -4.25 -4.29
C TRP A 296 2.40 -5.17 -5.47
N ALA A 297 1.71 -6.28 -5.20
CA ALA A 297 1.33 -7.24 -6.24
C ALA A 297 0.41 -6.61 -7.27
N ASN A 298 -0.57 -5.80 -6.83
CA ASN A 298 -1.44 -5.05 -7.72
C ASN A 298 -0.65 -4.04 -8.56
N ALA A 299 0.19 -3.23 -7.92
CA ALA A 299 1.01 -2.24 -8.62
C ALA A 299 1.98 -2.86 -9.63
N GLN A 300 2.59 -4.00 -9.31
CA GLN A 300 3.45 -4.74 -10.23
C GLN A 300 2.67 -5.27 -11.43
N ALA A 301 1.51 -5.90 -11.19
CA ALA A 301 0.66 -6.42 -12.25
C ALA A 301 0.13 -5.29 -13.16
N GLN A 302 -0.28 -4.17 -12.58
CA GLN A 302 -0.70 -2.99 -13.35
C GLN A 302 0.44 -2.42 -14.19
N GLY A 303 1.65 -2.30 -13.63
CA GLY A 303 2.83 -1.87 -14.39
C GLY A 303 3.08 -2.76 -15.61
N ARG A 304 2.95 -4.09 -15.45
CA ARG A 304 3.05 -5.05 -16.56
C ARG A 304 1.95 -4.82 -17.60
N THR A 305 0.69 -4.72 -17.18
CA THR A 305 -0.45 -4.49 -18.09
C THR A 305 -0.30 -3.18 -18.86
N ALA A 306 0.06 -2.09 -18.18
CA ALA A 306 0.28 -0.80 -18.82
C ALA A 306 1.44 -0.87 -19.84
N GLY A 307 2.55 -1.53 -19.50
CA GLY A 307 3.67 -1.73 -20.44
C GLY A 307 3.26 -2.51 -21.70
N LEU A 308 2.41 -3.53 -21.57
CA LEU A 308 1.85 -4.25 -22.71
C LEU A 308 0.94 -3.34 -23.56
N SER A 309 0.01 -2.61 -22.94
CA SER A 309 -0.87 -1.66 -23.63
C SER A 309 -0.08 -0.57 -24.36
N MET A 310 0.96 -0.02 -23.73
CA MET A 310 1.86 0.98 -24.34
C MET A 310 2.61 0.44 -25.56
N THR A 311 2.83 -0.87 -25.67
CA THR A 311 3.47 -1.48 -26.86
C THR A 311 2.46 -2.02 -27.88
N GLY A 312 1.16 -1.74 -27.68
CA GLY A 312 0.07 -2.13 -28.59
C GLY A 312 -0.55 -3.49 -28.27
N LYS A 313 -0.05 -4.22 -27.26
CA LYS A 313 -0.63 -5.48 -26.78
C LYS A 313 -1.68 -5.20 -25.70
N LYS A 314 -2.82 -4.66 -26.12
CA LYS A 314 -3.90 -4.22 -25.22
C LYS A 314 -4.56 -5.41 -24.52
N THR A 315 -4.32 -5.55 -23.22
CA THR A 315 -4.83 -6.65 -22.36
C THR A 315 -5.55 -6.06 -21.15
N LYS A 316 -6.70 -6.64 -20.78
CA LYS A 316 -7.43 -6.22 -19.59
C LYS A 316 -6.62 -6.50 -18.32
N PHE A 317 -6.72 -5.60 -17.34
CA PHE A 317 -6.15 -5.82 -16.03
C PHE A 317 -7.05 -6.76 -15.23
N GLU A 318 -6.56 -7.96 -14.96
CA GLU A 318 -7.30 -9.00 -14.24
C GLU A 318 -6.45 -9.54 -13.08
N LEU A 319 -6.67 -8.99 -11.89
CA LEU A 319 -6.05 -9.48 -10.66
C LEU A 319 -6.95 -9.24 -9.47
N LEU A 320 -7.36 -10.31 -8.80
CA LEU A 320 -8.06 -10.19 -7.52
C LEU A 320 -7.08 -9.69 -6.46
N SER A 321 -7.37 -8.50 -5.94
CA SER A 321 -6.50 -7.87 -4.96
C SER A 321 -6.53 -8.62 -3.63
N SER A 322 -5.35 -8.81 -3.05
CA SER A 322 -5.20 -9.31 -1.68
C SER A 322 -4.02 -8.64 -1.00
N TYR A 323 -4.03 -8.65 0.33
CA TYR A 323 -2.96 -8.14 1.17
C TYR A 323 -2.85 -9.01 2.41
N ALA A 324 -1.62 -9.36 2.80
CA ALA A 324 -1.37 -10.11 4.02
C ALA A 324 -0.30 -9.40 4.84
N THR A 325 -0.52 -9.36 6.15
CA THR A 325 0.41 -8.82 7.13
C THR A 325 0.55 -9.81 8.30
N SER A 326 1.65 -9.69 9.02
CA SER A 326 1.92 -10.48 10.21
C SER A 326 2.75 -9.67 11.19
N GLY A 327 2.42 -9.75 12.47
CA GLY A 327 3.12 -9.10 13.58
C GLY A 327 2.59 -9.65 14.89
N PHE A 328 3.38 -9.62 15.96
CA PHE A 328 2.98 -10.13 17.27
C PHE A 328 2.49 -11.59 17.27
N GLY A 329 2.97 -12.41 16.32
CA GLY A 329 2.51 -13.79 16.12
C GLY A 329 1.14 -13.95 15.45
N LEU A 330 0.46 -12.85 15.14
CA LEU A 330 -0.83 -12.83 14.45
C LEU A 330 -0.62 -12.75 12.94
N LYS A 331 -1.35 -13.57 12.17
CA LYS A 331 -1.38 -13.52 10.71
C LYS A 331 -2.72 -12.99 10.25
N ILE A 332 -2.72 -11.97 9.41
CA ILE A 332 -3.94 -11.32 8.94
C ILE A 332 -3.89 -11.22 7.42
N ALA A 333 -4.98 -11.57 6.75
CA ALA A 333 -5.10 -11.39 5.31
C ALA A 333 -6.44 -10.79 4.92
N PHE A 334 -6.41 -10.01 3.85
CA PHE A 334 -7.52 -9.33 3.21
C PHE A 334 -7.56 -9.79 1.76
N ILE A 335 -8.75 -10.05 1.25
CA ILE A 335 -8.96 -10.44 -0.13
C ILE A 335 -10.22 -9.80 -0.70
N GLY A 336 -10.16 -9.38 -1.96
CA GLY A 336 -11.29 -8.75 -2.65
C GLY A 336 -11.77 -7.48 -1.95
N ASP A 337 -13.08 -7.22 -2.01
CA ASP A 337 -13.69 -6.09 -1.34
C ASP A 337 -14.16 -6.44 0.08
N ALA A 338 -13.22 -6.28 1.01
CA ALA A 338 -13.42 -6.49 2.45
C ALA A 338 -13.96 -5.24 3.20
N ARG A 339 -14.38 -4.17 2.50
CA ARG A 339 -14.93 -2.97 3.16
C ARG A 339 -16.36 -3.23 3.61
N PRO A 340 -16.74 -2.99 4.87
CA PRO A 340 -18.13 -3.09 5.30
C PRO A 340 -19.02 -2.09 4.55
N SER A 341 -20.22 -2.52 4.13
CA SER A 341 -21.24 -1.63 3.56
C SER A 341 -22.64 -2.26 3.69
N PRO A 342 -23.72 -1.46 3.69
CA PRO A 342 -25.08 -1.96 3.93
C PRO A 342 -25.59 -2.96 2.87
N ASP A 343 -25.03 -2.94 1.66
CA ASP A 343 -25.35 -3.86 0.56
C ASP A 343 -24.66 -5.24 0.69
N LYS A 344 -23.88 -5.46 1.75
CA LYS A 344 -23.11 -6.68 1.96
C LYS A 344 -23.60 -7.46 3.16
N GLU A 345 -23.74 -8.77 2.97
CA GLU A 345 -23.92 -9.73 4.06
C GLU A 345 -22.55 -10.18 4.57
N ILE A 346 -22.38 -10.19 5.89
CA ILE A 346 -21.13 -10.62 6.54
C ILE A 346 -21.36 -11.98 7.19
N ILE A 347 -20.70 -13.01 6.66
CA ILE A 347 -20.65 -14.33 7.26
C ILE A 347 -19.47 -14.40 8.24
N LYS A 348 -19.77 -14.65 9.51
CA LYS A 348 -18.76 -14.89 10.55
C LYS A 348 -18.31 -16.34 10.50
N ARG A 349 -17.00 -16.56 10.58
CA ARG A 349 -16.38 -17.89 10.53
C ARG A 349 -15.36 -18.00 11.66
N GLY A 350 -15.63 -18.82 12.67
CA GLY A 350 -14.79 -18.89 13.88
C GLY A 350 -14.94 -17.67 14.80
N SER A 351 -14.06 -17.55 15.78
CA SER A 351 -14.15 -16.54 16.86
C SER A 351 -12.80 -16.19 17.46
N LYS A 352 -12.76 -15.11 18.24
CA LYS A 352 -11.55 -14.71 18.98
C LYS A 352 -11.12 -15.80 19.98
N GLN A 353 -12.07 -16.43 20.68
CA GLN A 353 -11.79 -17.48 21.66
C GLN A 353 -11.17 -18.72 21.01
N GLY A 354 -11.53 -19.00 19.75
CA GLY A 354 -10.91 -20.06 18.96
C GLY A 354 -9.52 -19.72 18.41
N GLY A 355 -9.02 -18.49 18.64
CA GLY A 355 -7.71 -18.03 18.18
C GLY A 355 -7.61 -17.80 16.66
N ALA A 356 -8.73 -17.92 15.94
CA ALA A 356 -8.80 -17.81 14.49
C ALA A 356 -10.23 -17.42 14.07
N LEU A 357 -10.35 -16.39 13.25
CA LEU A 357 -11.63 -15.92 12.73
C LEU A 357 -11.56 -15.46 11.28
N GLY A 358 -12.71 -15.44 10.63
CA GLY A 358 -12.95 -14.94 9.30
C GLY A 358 -14.21 -14.06 9.26
N ARG A 359 -14.17 -13.06 8.39
CA ARG A 359 -15.32 -12.25 7.99
C ARG A 359 -15.40 -12.32 6.47
N LEU A 360 -16.41 -13.01 5.96
CA LEU A 360 -16.61 -13.21 4.53
C LEU A 360 -17.73 -12.30 4.06
N PHE A 361 -17.49 -11.54 2.99
CA PHE A 361 -18.40 -10.51 2.49
C PHE A 361 -19.09 -11.02 1.24
N LEU A 362 -20.42 -11.10 1.30
CA LEU A 362 -21.27 -11.51 0.18
C LEU A 362 -22.07 -10.33 -0.35
N ARG A 363 -22.21 -10.25 -1.66
CA ARG A 363 -23.15 -9.36 -2.35
C ARG A 363 -23.95 -10.20 -3.34
N ASN A 364 -25.28 -10.13 -3.30
CA ASN A 364 -26.15 -10.94 -4.15
C ASN A 364 -25.80 -12.45 -4.12
N ASN A 365 -25.59 -13.00 -2.91
CA ASN A 365 -25.16 -14.38 -2.66
C ASN A 365 -23.79 -14.78 -3.24
N LYS A 366 -23.01 -13.86 -3.81
CA LYS A 366 -21.66 -14.12 -4.32
C LYS A 366 -20.62 -13.60 -3.33
N LEU A 367 -19.57 -14.37 -3.10
CA LEU A 367 -18.43 -13.93 -2.30
C LEU A 367 -17.66 -12.84 -3.07
N ILE A 368 -17.47 -11.68 -2.45
CA ILE A 368 -16.74 -10.55 -3.04
C ILE A 368 -15.46 -10.19 -2.26
N GLY A 369 -15.33 -10.65 -1.02
CA GLY A 369 -14.15 -10.37 -0.22
C GLY A 369 -14.12 -11.11 1.11
N GLY A 370 -13.00 -10.97 1.82
CA GLY A 370 -12.79 -11.63 3.09
C GLY A 370 -11.67 -11.00 3.92
N ILE A 371 -11.80 -11.10 5.24
CA ILE A 371 -10.75 -10.79 6.22
C ILE A 371 -10.52 -12.04 7.05
N LEU A 372 -9.26 -12.45 7.19
CA LEU A 372 -8.84 -13.71 7.80
C LEU A 372 -7.81 -13.43 8.88
N PHE A 373 -8.02 -13.98 10.07
CA PHE A 373 -7.11 -13.95 11.20
C PHE A 373 -6.69 -15.38 11.53
N ASN A 374 -5.40 -15.68 11.43
CA ASN A 374 -4.82 -17.02 11.59
C ASN A 374 -5.46 -18.11 10.71
N ARG A 375 -6.10 -17.72 9.60
CA ARG A 375 -6.72 -18.58 8.58
C ARG A 375 -6.20 -18.28 7.19
N THR A 376 -4.94 -17.87 7.07
CA THR A 376 -4.37 -17.39 5.80
C THR A 376 -4.27 -18.49 4.72
N ASP A 377 -4.35 -19.75 5.11
CA ASP A 377 -4.48 -20.92 4.24
C ASP A 377 -5.81 -20.97 3.48
N GLU A 378 -6.87 -20.34 4.00
CA GLU A 378 -8.16 -20.21 3.33
C GLU A 378 -8.16 -19.16 2.20
N LEU A 379 -7.09 -18.37 2.05
CA LEU A 379 -7.02 -17.32 1.04
C LEU A 379 -7.16 -17.88 -0.38
N ALA A 380 -6.50 -19.01 -0.68
CA ALA A 380 -6.55 -19.62 -2.01
C ALA A 380 -7.94 -20.13 -2.42
N PRO A 381 -8.68 -20.92 -1.61
CA PRO A 381 -10.04 -21.31 -1.98
C PRO A 381 -11.00 -20.11 -2.06
N LEU A 382 -10.88 -19.12 -1.17
CA LEU A 382 -11.68 -17.90 -1.24
C LEU A 382 -11.42 -17.09 -2.52
N SER A 383 -10.16 -16.96 -2.95
CA SER A 383 -9.81 -16.33 -4.24
C SER A 383 -10.57 -16.98 -5.40
N LYS A 384 -10.57 -18.32 -5.44
CA LYS A 384 -11.22 -19.07 -6.51
C LYS A 384 -12.74 -18.89 -6.51
N LEU A 385 -13.36 -18.87 -5.33
CA LEU A 385 -14.80 -18.61 -5.17
C LEU A 385 -15.19 -17.19 -5.61
N ILE A 386 -14.36 -16.18 -5.30
CA ILE A 386 -14.60 -14.79 -5.74
C ILE A 386 -14.50 -14.70 -7.26
N VAL A 387 -13.42 -15.25 -7.85
CA VAL A 387 -13.18 -15.19 -9.29
C VAL A 387 -14.25 -15.97 -10.07
N SER A 388 -14.71 -17.11 -9.58
CA SER A 388 -15.76 -17.89 -10.25
C SER A 388 -17.15 -17.26 -10.17
N LYS A 389 -17.35 -16.24 -9.32
CA LYS A 389 -18.65 -15.59 -9.09
C LYS A 389 -19.75 -16.60 -8.71
N ALA A 390 -19.39 -17.68 -8.00
CA ALA A 390 -20.30 -18.74 -7.60
C ALA A 390 -21.46 -18.20 -6.74
N ASP A 391 -22.68 -18.70 -6.98
CA ASP A 391 -23.82 -18.46 -6.10
C ASP A 391 -23.70 -19.34 -4.85
N LEU A 392 -23.61 -18.72 -3.68
CA LEU A 392 -23.41 -19.38 -2.39
C LEU A 392 -24.66 -19.33 -1.51
N SER A 393 -25.84 -19.08 -2.08
CA SER A 393 -27.12 -19.02 -1.36
C SER A 393 -27.39 -20.27 -0.50
N GLN A 394 -27.05 -21.46 -1.02
CA GLN A 394 -27.21 -22.75 -0.32
C GLN A 394 -26.01 -23.12 0.57
N ASN A 395 -24.93 -22.35 0.55
CA ASN A 395 -23.66 -22.70 1.21
C ASN A 395 -23.29 -21.77 2.37
N LYS A 396 -24.18 -20.84 2.77
CA LYS A 396 -23.90 -19.88 3.85
C LYS A 396 -23.54 -20.55 5.18
N ASN A 397 -24.19 -21.65 5.52
CA ASN A 397 -23.86 -22.43 6.71
C ASN A 397 -22.46 -23.05 6.63
N ASN A 398 -22.06 -23.56 5.45
CA ASN A 398 -20.72 -24.10 5.22
C ASN A 398 -19.64 -23.01 5.30
N LEU A 399 -19.94 -21.81 4.80
CA LEU A 399 -19.06 -20.64 4.93
C LEU A 399 -18.87 -20.25 6.41
N ALA A 400 -19.95 -20.31 7.20
CA ALA A 400 -19.92 -19.97 8.63
C ALA A 400 -19.20 -21.03 9.49
N ASP A 401 -19.27 -22.31 9.12
CA ASP A 401 -18.65 -23.40 9.88
C ASP A 401 -17.12 -23.38 9.79
N PRO A 402 -16.40 -23.00 10.87
CA PRO A 402 -14.94 -22.88 10.87
C PRO A 402 -14.18 -24.18 10.55
N ASN A 403 -14.84 -25.35 10.62
CA ASN A 403 -14.23 -26.65 10.37
C ASN A 403 -14.50 -27.18 8.96
N PHE A 404 -15.42 -26.57 8.23
CA PHE A 404 -15.73 -26.96 6.85
C PHE A 404 -14.58 -26.59 5.91
N ASP A 405 -14.13 -27.51 5.05
CA ASP A 405 -13.11 -27.24 4.03
C ASP A 405 -13.73 -26.50 2.85
N LEU A 406 -13.41 -25.19 2.72
CA LEU A 406 -13.90 -24.33 1.65
C LEU A 406 -13.57 -24.83 0.24
N LYS A 407 -12.57 -25.71 0.07
CA LYS A 407 -12.27 -26.32 -1.24
C LYS A 407 -13.42 -27.17 -1.78
N GLN A 408 -14.23 -27.76 -0.91
CA GLN A 408 -15.39 -28.59 -1.33
C GLN A 408 -16.45 -27.75 -2.06
N LEU A 409 -16.53 -26.43 -1.80
CA LEU A 409 -17.42 -25.52 -2.53
C LEU A 409 -16.98 -25.30 -3.99
N LEU A 410 -15.70 -25.53 -4.30
CA LEU A 410 -15.18 -25.42 -5.66
C LEU A 410 -15.53 -26.65 -6.52
N GLU A 411 -15.81 -27.78 -5.87
CA GLU A 411 -16.13 -29.05 -6.52
C GLU A 411 -17.63 -29.17 -6.80
N SER A 412 -18.45 -28.53 -5.96
CA SER A 412 -19.92 -28.56 -6.03
C SER A 412 -20.51 -27.66 -7.12
N GLY A 413 -19.70 -26.77 -7.71
CA GLY A 413 -20.08 -25.83 -8.76
C GLY A 413 -19.66 -26.25 -10.17
N LYS A 414 -19.29 -27.51 -10.38
CA LYS A 414 -18.99 -28.09 -11.70
C LYS A 414 -20.17 -28.83 -12.28
#